data_AF-A0A167NV75-F1
#
_entry.id   AF-A0A167NV75-F1
#
_cell.length_a   1.000
_cell.length_b   1.000
_cell.length_c   1.000
_cell.angle_alpha   90.00
_cell.angle_beta   90.00
_cell.angle_gamma   90.00
#
_symmetry.space_group_name_H-M   'P 1'
#
loop_
_entity.id
_entity.type
_entity.pdbx_description
1 polymer ?
#
loop_
_entity_poly.entity_id
_entity_poly.type
_entity_poly.pdbx_seq_one_letter_code
_entity_poly.pdbx_strand_id
1 'polypeptide(L)'
;MRFGELESLRKRLEEEERLRKQAEQRRDEAEQRRDEAEQRRDEAEQRRDEAEQRRDEAEQRRDEAEQRRDEAEQRRDEAEQRRDEAEQRRDEAEQRRDEVEQQRDAAKHQLRLQTQQTQNTTLLEFLNACHQHLFLGLDVQEDKESSTKGDPANAEQKLRPDHIREWTNFPREQAKIWKALMDADFVTERHFTPLLVLEDNGKDLRQRSLSSELDLGYFERQTVEMRVASVIKQLHKNTPLRETFQLKGDVAFENHANTLTDERILVTDMSSLSLKTGPLRRSGRIAAKSGGTSSLSAATLQESHQKPRQQRLARPKADQFCVYNKGSSERIPAFIVEYKAPHKLSLAHIKAGLMDMDLDDIVRLQENETPEMICRRVVAAVITQAYSYMVTGGIPFGYLS
;
A
#
# COMPACT_ATOMS: atom_id res chain seq x y z
N MET A 1 91.51 -112.36 97.38
CA MET A 1 91.60 -112.24 95.91
C MET A 1 90.20 -111.95 95.39
N ARG A 2 89.88 -110.90 94.61
CA ARG A 2 90.69 -109.79 94.06
C ARG A 2 89.85 -108.50 94.07
N PHE A 3 90.49 -107.41 94.47
CA PHE A 3 89.99 -106.03 94.54
C PHE A 3 89.46 -105.46 93.20
N GLY A 4 89.61 -106.19 92.07
CA GLY A 4 89.23 -105.75 90.73
C GLY A 4 87.76 -105.97 90.32
N GLU A 5 86.99 -106.83 90.99
CA GLU A 5 85.56 -107.05 90.67
C GLU A 5 84.63 -105.97 91.28
N LEU A 6 84.99 -105.45 92.46
CA LEU A 6 84.29 -104.31 93.09
C LEU A 6 84.54 -102.99 92.35
N GLU A 7 85.73 -102.80 91.78
CA GLU A 7 86.06 -101.65 90.92
C GLU A 7 85.32 -101.68 89.58
N SER A 8 85.11 -102.88 89.02
CA SER A 8 84.34 -103.09 87.77
C SER A 8 82.84 -102.86 87.97
N LEU A 9 82.26 -103.33 89.09
CA LEU A 9 80.87 -103.07 89.45
C LEU A 9 80.61 -101.61 89.78
N ARG A 10 81.54 -100.94 90.49
CA ARG A 10 81.45 -99.50 90.76
C ARG A 10 81.54 -98.67 89.48
N LYS A 11 82.45 -99.00 88.55
CA LYS A 11 82.51 -98.36 87.23
C LYS A 11 81.23 -98.57 86.41
N ARG A 12 80.65 -99.76 86.43
CA ARG A 12 79.37 -100.04 85.75
C ARG A 12 78.21 -99.27 86.37
N LEU A 13 78.16 -99.15 87.69
CA LEU A 13 77.10 -98.40 88.38
C LEU A 13 77.26 -96.89 88.13
N GLU A 14 78.49 -96.37 88.13
CA GLU A 14 78.80 -94.99 87.77
C GLU A 14 78.51 -94.69 86.28
N GLU A 15 78.77 -95.64 85.38
CA GLU A 15 78.44 -95.55 83.95
C GLU A 15 76.94 -95.65 83.68
N GLU A 16 76.23 -96.54 84.38
CA GLU A 16 74.77 -96.66 84.32
C GLU A 16 74.06 -95.44 84.91
N GLU A 17 74.56 -94.89 86.03
CA GLU A 17 74.06 -93.64 86.61
C GLU A 17 74.34 -92.45 85.69
N ARG A 18 75.49 -92.43 85.02
CA ARG A 18 75.83 -91.42 84.01
C ARG A 18 74.94 -91.54 82.77
N LEU A 19 74.64 -92.75 82.29
CA LEU A 19 73.70 -92.99 81.19
C LEU A 19 72.27 -92.63 81.60
N ARG A 20 71.88 -92.87 82.85
CA ARG A 20 70.56 -92.50 83.39
C ARG A 20 70.40 -90.98 83.47
N LYS A 21 71.40 -90.28 84.00
CA LYS A 21 71.46 -88.81 84.01
C LYS A 21 71.45 -88.24 82.59
N GLN A 22 72.17 -88.86 81.67
CA GLN A 22 72.19 -88.43 80.26
C GLN A 22 70.85 -88.72 79.55
N ALA A 23 70.15 -89.80 79.90
CA ALA A 23 68.82 -90.11 79.38
C ALA A 23 67.74 -89.19 79.95
N GLU A 24 67.85 -88.81 81.23
CA GLU A 24 67.01 -87.83 81.90
C GLU A 24 67.22 -86.44 81.29
N GLN A 25 68.46 -86.00 81.13
CA GLN A 25 68.80 -84.75 80.47
C GLN A 25 68.30 -84.68 79.01
N ARG A 26 68.36 -85.78 78.25
CA ARG A 26 67.78 -85.86 76.90
C ARG A 26 66.25 -85.86 76.90
N ARG A 27 65.61 -86.33 77.98
CA ARG A 27 64.15 -86.26 78.16
C ARG A 27 63.73 -84.83 78.45
N ASP A 28 64.41 -84.16 79.37
CA ASP A 28 64.16 -82.77 79.72
C ASP A 28 64.37 -81.83 78.52
N GLU A 29 65.43 -82.05 77.73
CA GLU A 29 65.65 -81.33 76.47
C GLU A 29 64.57 -81.63 75.42
N ALA A 30 64.06 -82.86 75.37
CA ALA A 30 63.00 -83.23 74.44
C ALA A 30 61.63 -82.67 74.87
N GLU A 31 61.39 -82.52 76.18
CA GLU A 31 60.22 -81.89 76.77
C GLU A 31 60.24 -80.38 76.53
N GLN A 32 61.36 -79.70 76.82
CA GLN A 32 61.54 -78.28 76.48
C GLN A 32 61.32 -78.00 74.98
N ARG A 33 61.84 -78.85 74.10
CA ARG A 33 61.62 -78.70 72.65
C ARG A 33 60.16 -78.92 72.23
N ARG A 34 59.39 -79.73 72.97
CA ARG A 34 57.95 -79.90 72.73
C ARG A 34 57.20 -78.67 73.19
N ASP A 35 57.50 -78.16 74.37
CA ASP A 35 56.86 -76.95 74.91
C ASP A 35 57.14 -75.74 74.01
N GLU A 36 58.38 -75.58 73.53
CA GLU A 36 58.73 -74.55 72.55
C GLU A 36 58.00 -74.75 71.20
N ALA A 37 57.82 -76.00 70.77
CA ALA A 37 57.11 -76.30 69.53
C ALA A 37 55.59 -76.06 69.66
N GLU A 38 55.03 -76.27 70.85
CA GLU A 38 53.63 -76.00 71.19
C GLU A 38 53.38 -74.48 71.26
N GLN A 39 54.22 -73.72 71.97
CA GLN A 39 54.16 -72.25 71.98
C GLN A 39 54.25 -71.65 70.57
N ARG A 40 55.14 -72.17 69.72
CA ARG A 40 55.25 -71.72 68.31
C ARG A 40 54.00 -72.06 67.49
N ARG A 41 53.30 -73.14 67.80
CA ARG A 41 52.02 -73.47 67.16
C ARG A 41 50.93 -72.51 67.59
N ASP A 42 50.82 -72.24 68.89
CA ASP A 42 49.83 -71.30 69.43
C ASP A 42 50.04 -69.89 68.88
N GLU A 43 51.29 -69.42 68.80
CA GLU A 43 51.61 -68.14 68.16
C GLU A 43 51.30 -68.14 66.66
N ALA A 44 51.52 -69.26 65.96
CA ALA A 44 51.20 -69.38 64.54
C ALA A 44 49.68 -69.42 64.30
N GLU A 45 48.92 -70.01 65.22
CA GLU A 45 47.45 -70.03 65.20
C GLU A 45 46.88 -68.63 65.46
N GLN A 46 47.34 -67.93 66.49
CA GLN A 46 46.94 -66.54 66.75
C GLN A 46 47.24 -65.60 65.55
N ARG A 47 48.42 -65.75 64.92
CA ARG A 47 48.74 -64.97 63.71
C ARG A 47 47.85 -65.30 62.51
N ARG A 48 47.35 -66.54 62.41
CA ARG A 48 46.38 -66.92 61.37
C ARG A 48 45.03 -66.26 61.64
N ASP A 49 44.55 -66.32 62.87
CA ASP A 49 43.27 -65.71 63.26
C ASP A 49 43.29 -64.19 63.04
N GLU A 50 44.39 -63.52 63.42
CA GLU A 50 44.57 -62.08 63.14
C GLU A 50 44.63 -61.78 61.64
N ALA A 51 45.26 -62.66 60.84
CA ALA A 51 45.33 -62.48 59.40
C ALA A 51 43.97 -62.72 58.72
N GLU A 52 43.14 -63.61 59.26
CA GLU A 52 41.77 -63.87 58.82
C GLU A 52 40.87 -62.68 59.15
N GLN A 53 40.89 -62.18 60.38
CA GLN A 53 40.15 -60.97 60.76
C GLN A 53 40.51 -59.76 59.89
N ARG A 54 41.80 -59.56 59.59
CA ARG A 54 42.25 -58.47 58.70
C ARG A 54 41.76 -58.66 57.26
N ARG A 55 41.58 -59.90 56.78
CA ARG A 55 41.01 -60.18 55.46
C ARG A 55 39.53 -59.83 55.45
N ASP A 56 38.78 -60.25 56.46
CA ASP A 56 37.35 -59.97 56.56
C ASP A 56 37.08 -58.46 56.64
N GLU A 57 37.88 -57.71 57.43
CA GLU A 57 37.79 -56.25 57.47
C GLU A 57 38.14 -55.61 56.12
N ALA A 58 39.14 -56.14 55.41
CA ALA A 58 39.53 -55.63 54.09
C ALA A 58 38.46 -55.92 53.02
N GLU A 59 37.76 -57.05 53.12
CA GLU A 59 36.63 -57.43 52.28
C GLU A 59 35.44 -56.50 52.52
N GLN A 60 35.04 -56.30 53.79
CA GLN A 60 33.97 -55.35 54.14
C GLN A 60 34.26 -53.93 53.63
N ARG A 61 35.51 -53.46 53.75
CA ARG A 61 35.90 -52.13 53.22
C ARG A 61 35.84 -52.06 51.69
N ARG A 62 36.07 -53.17 50.99
CA ARG A 62 35.93 -53.22 49.53
C ARG A 62 34.45 -53.15 49.14
N ASP A 63 33.60 -53.92 49.80
CA ASP A 63 32.16 -53.92 49.54
C ASP A 63 31.54 -52.53 49.79
N GLU A 64 31.91 -51.86 50.89
CA GLU A 64 31.49 -50.49 51.15
C GLU A 64 32.00 -49.50 50.09
N ALA A 65 33.24 -49.68 49.61
CA ALA A 65 33.81 -48.83 48.59
C ALA A 65 33.16 -49.04 47.22
N GLU A 66 32.73 -50.27 46.91
CA GLU A 66 31.97 -50.62 45.71
C GLU A 66 30.57 -50.01 45.76
N GLN A 67 29.84 -50.18 46.86
CA GLN A 67 28.52 -49.55 47.04
C GLN A 67 28.58 -48.01 46.89
N ARG A 68 29.61 -47.37 47.45
CA ARG A 68 29.80 -45.91 47.29
C ARG A 68 30.10 -45.50 45.85
N ARG A 69 30.76 -46.36 45.06
CA ARG A 69 30.99 -46.10 43.64
C ARG A 69 29.70 -46.20 42.85
N ASP A 70 28.91 -47.25 43.09
CA ASP A 70 27.61 -47.44 42.42
C ASP A 70 26.65 -46.28 42.71
N GLU A 71 26.57 -45.83 43.97
CA GLU A 71 25.78 -44.65 44.33
C GLU A 71 26.29 -43.37 43.65
N ALA A 72 27.61 -43.21 43.52
CA ALA A 72 28.20 -42.05 42.86
C ALA A 72 27.97 -42.07 41.34
N GLU A 73 27.94 -43.25 40.73
CA GLU A 73 27.61 -43.45 39.31
C GLU A 73 26.14 -43.14 39.05
N GLN A 74 25.22 -43.68 39.84
CA GLN A 74 23.78 -43.37 39.75
C GLN A 74 23.51 -41.86 39.88
N ARG A 75 24.18 -41.17 40.82
CA ARG A 75 24.05 -39.71 40.98
C ARG A 75 24.58 -38.94 39.78
N ARG A 76 25.60 -39.45 39.08
CA ARG A 76 26.12 -38.83 37.85
C ARG A 76 25.12 -38.99 36.71
N ASP A 77 24.57 -40.18 36.53
CA ASP A 77 23.59 -40.46 35.48
C ASP A 77 22.32 -39.60 35.66
N GLU A 78 21.82 -39.49 36.91
CA GLU A 78 20.70 -38.60 37.22
C GLU A 78 21.03 -37.12 36.95
N ALA A 79 22.26 -36.69 37.24
CA ALA A 79 22.68 -35.31 36.99
C ALA A 79 22.84 -35.02 35.49
N GLU A 80 23.26 -36.00 34.69
CA GLU A 80 23.35 -35.91 33.24
C GLU A 80 21.95 -35.83 32.60
N GLN A 81 21.03 -36.73 32.99
CA GLN A 81 19.64 -36.67 32.53
C GLN A 81 18.97 -35.32 32.82
N ARG A 82 19.20 -34.76 34.02
CA ARG A 82 18.68 -33.43 34.38
C ARG A 82 19.29 -32.30 33.54
N ARG A 83 20.53 -32.44 33.09
CA ARG A 83 21.16 -31.46 32.19
C ARG A 83 20.54 -31.53 30.79
N ASP A 84 20.38 -32.73 30.26
CA ASP A 84 19.78 -32.93 28.94
C ASP A 84 18.34 -32.41 28.90
N GLU A 85 17.54 -32.70 29.93
CA GLU A 85 16.19 -32.14 30.05
C GLU A 85 16.20 -30.60 30.12
N ALA A 86 17.18 -30.02 30.83
CA ALA A 86 17.28 -28.58 30.95
C ALA A 86 17.74 -27.91 29.64
N GLU A 87 18.59 -28.57 28.86
CA GLU A 87 19.01 -28.14 27.52
C GLU A 87 17.83 -28.20 26.55
N GLN A 88 17.11 -29.33 26.51
CA GLN A 88 15.91 -29.46 25.67
C GLN A 88 14.86 -28.39 25.99
N ARG A 89 14.62 -28.10 27.28
CA ARG A 89 13.69 -27.03 27.69
C ARG A 89 14.18 -25.64 27.26
N ARG A 90 15.50 -25.40 27.20
CA ARG A 90 16.08 -24.14 26.71
C ARG A 90 15.88 -24.01 25.20
N ASP A 91 16.19 -25.05 24.44
CA ASP A 91 16.04 -25.06 22.99
C ASP A 91 14.58 -24.83 22.60
N GLU A 92 13.64 -25.50 23.26
CA GLU A 92 12.21 -25.25 23.04
C GLU A 92 11.80 -23.83 23.42
N ALA A 93 12.36 -23.26 24.49
CA ALA A 93 12.07 -21.89 24.89
C ALA A 93 12.64 -20.86 23.90
N GLU A 94 13.79 -21.15 23.30
CA GLU A 94 14.40 -20.33 22.24
C GLU A 94 13.58 -20.40 20.95
N GLN A 95 13.21 -21.59 20.50
CA GLN A 95 12.32 -21.77 19.34
C GLN A 95 11.00 -21.00 19.50
N ARG A 96 10.36 -21.09 20.67
CA ARG A 96 9.14 -20.32 20.97
C ARG A 96 9.37 -18.80 20.92
N ARG A 97 10.56 -18.31 21.30
CA ARG A 97 10.89 -16.88 21.22
C ARG A 97 11.06 -16.44 19.77
N ASP A 98 11.77 -17.23 18.97
CA ASP A 98 12.00 -16.94 17.56
C ASP A 98 10.68 -16.92 16.77
N GLU A 99 9.78 -17.87 17.02
CA GLU A 99 8.44 -17.89 16.42
C GLU A 99 7.64 -16.63 16.76
N VAL A 100 7.65 -16.21 18.04
CA VAL A 100 6.96 -14.99 18.48
C VAL A 100 7.57 -13.75 17.84
N GLU A 101 8.90 -13.68 17.70
CA GLU A 101 9.58 -12.58 17.02
C GLU A 101 9.21 -12.52 15.53
N GLN A 102 9.24 -13.65 14.83
CA GLN A 102 8.82 -13.72 13.43
C GLN A 102 7.36 -13.30 13.24
N GLN A 103 6.45 -13.77 14.10
CA GLN A 103 5.04 -13.36 14.07
C GLN A 103 4.87 -11.85 14.31
N ARG A 104 5.60 -11.29 15.28
CA ARG A 104 5.58 -9.86 15.58
C ARG A 104 6.07 -9.05 14.39
N ASP A 105 7.14 -9.48 13.74
CA ASP A 105 7.73 -8.74 12.63
C ASP A 105 6.86 -8.86 11.37
N ALA A 106 6.25 -10.03 11.11
CA ALA A 106 5.23 -10.20 10.09
C ALA A 106 4.00 -9.31 10.35
N ALA A 107 3.50 -9.25 11.58
CA ALA A 107 2.39 -8.40 11.97
C ALA A 107 2.71 -6.90 11.81
N LYS A 108 3.91 -6.47 12.21
CA LYS A 108 4.41 -5.09 11.99
C LYS A 108 4.50 -4.76 10.51
N HIS A 109 5.01 -5.69 9.70
CA HIS A 109 5.12 -5.51 8.26
C HIS A 109 3.72 -5.38 7.61
N GLN A 110 2.79 -6.26 7.96
CA GLN A 110 1.41 -6.20 7.47
C GLN A 110 0.70 -4.90 7.89
N LEU A 111 0.87 -4.50 9.15
CA LEU A 111 0.34 -3.22 9.64
C LEU A 111 0.92 -2.05 8.85
N ARG A 112 2.24 -2.03 8.59
CA ARG A 112 2.88 -0.98 7.79
C ARG A 112 2.30 -0.89 6.38
N LEU A 113 2.10 -2.03 5.71
CA LEU A 113 1.47 -2.06 4.38
C LEU A 113 0.03 -1.52 4.43
N GLN A 114 -0.76 -1.94 5.41
CA GLN A 114 -2.13 -1.44 5.58
C GLN A 114 -2.14 0.06 5.87
N THR A 115 -1.27 0.55 6.75
CA THR A 115 -1.13 1.98 7.03
C THR A 115 -0.74 2.74 5.77
N GLN A 116 0.20 2.24 4.96
CA GLN A 116 0.58 2.90 3.71
C GLN A 116 -0.58 3.00 2.70
N GLN A 117 -1.44 1.97 2.63
CA GLN A 117 -2.60 1.97 1.73
C GLN A 117 -3.76 2.85 2.21
N THR A 118 -3.93 2.96 3.54
CA THR A 118 -5.09 3.62 4.17
C THR A 118 -4.82 5.04 4.64
N GLN A 119 -3.55 5.42 4.85
CA GLN A 119 -3.19 6.80 5.17
C GLN A 119 -3.43 7.71 3.97
N ASN A 120 -3.68 8.99 4.25
CA ASN A 120 -3.74 10.01 3.23
C ASN A 120 -2.42 10.10 2.45
N THR A 121 -2.52 10.43 1.18
CA THR A 121 -1.37 10.59 0.28
C THR A 121 -0.80 12.01 0.38
N THR A 122 0.50 12.14 0.12
CA THR A 122 1.13 13.44 -0.17
C THR A 122 0.74 13.93 -1.55
N LEU A 123 1.04 15.18 -1.91
CA LEU A 123 0.67 15.71 -3.24
C LEU A 123 1.26 14.85 -4.37
N LEU A 124 2.54 14.48 -4.28
CA LEU A 124 3.21 13.70 -5.32
C LEU A 124 2.70 12.26 -5.39
N GLU A 125 2.50 11.62 -4.23
CA GLU A 125 1.88 10.30 -4.15
C GLU A 125 0.47 10.31 -4.77
N PHE A 126 -0.32 11.35 -4.47
CA PHE A 126 -1.67 11.54 -5.00
C PHE A 126 -1.68 11.69 -6.53
N LEU A 127 -0.86 12.59 -7.08
CA LEU A 127 -0.78 12.83 -8.52
C LEU A 127 -0.32 11.58 -9.27
N ASN A 128 0.69 10.88 -8.73
CA ASN A 128 1.15 9.62 -9.30
C ASN A 128 0.05 8.55 -9.24
N ALA A 129 -0.66 8.43 -8.12
CA ALA A 129 -1.78 7.49 -7.98
C ALA A 129 -2.94 7.82 -8.93
N CYS A 130 -3.28 9.10 -9.11
CA CYS A 130 -4.26 9.52 -10.12
C CYS A 130 -3.85 9.10 -11.52
N HIS A 131 -2.58 9.31 -11.89
CA HIS A 131 -2.07 8.88 -13.18
C HIS A 131 -2.14 7.36 -13.36
N GLN A 132 -1.57 6.60 -12.41
CA GLN A 132 -1.45 5.14 -12.50
C GLN A 132 -2.79 4.40 -12.40
N HIS A 133 -3.64 4.79 -11.45
CA HIS A 133 -4.87 4.06 -11.17
C HIS A 133 -6.07 4.57 -11.95
N LEU A 134 -6.19 5.90 -12.13
CA LEU A 134 -7.36 6.50 -12.77
C LEU A 134 -7.15 6.76 -14.27
N PHE A 135 -6.00 7.33 -14.66
CA PHE A 135 -5.81 7.82 -16.03
C PHE A 135 -5.31 6.73 -17.00
N LEU A 136 -4.31 5.94 -16.63
CA LEU A 136 -3.76 4.88 -17.51
C LEU A 136 -4.77 3.78 -17.88
N GLY A 137 -5.91 3.70 -17.19
CA GLY A 137 -7.00 2.79 -17.50
C GLY A 137 -7.95 3.29 -18.60
N LEU A 138 -7.64 4.41 -19.26
CA LEU A 138 -8.42 4.97 -20.36
C LEU A 138 -8.54 3.98 -21.52
N ASP A 139 -9.76 3.51 -21.78
CA ASP A 139 -10.08 2.66 -22.92
C ASP A 139 -10.92 3.45 -23.94
N VAL A 140 -10.53 3.44 -25.21
CA VAL A 140 -11.19 4.20 -26.27
C VAL A 140 -11.87 3.21 -27.21
N GLN A 141 -13.16 3.43 -27.48
CA GLN A 141 -13.90 2.61 -28.43
C GLN A 141 -13.35 2.79 -29.85
N GLU A 142 -12.71 1.76 -30.39
CA GLU A 142 -12.11 1.80 -31.73
C GLU A 142 -13.13 1.61 -32.87
N ASP A 143 -14.27 0.99 -32.57
CA ASP A 143 -15.32 0.74 -33.55
C ASP A 143 -16.11 2.02 -33.87
N LYS A 144 -15.97 2.48 -35.12
CA LYS A 144 -16.62 3.68 -35.66
C LYS A 144 -18.14 3.54 -35.76
N GLU A 145 -18.69 2.32 -35.83
CA GLU A 145 -20.15 2.11 -35.91
C GLU A 145 -20.84 2.29 -34.56
N SER A 146 -20.09 2.10 -33.46
CA SER A 146 -20.58 2.22 -32.10
C SER A 146 -20.40 3.62 -31.49
N SER A 147 -19.91 4.59 -32.27
CA SER A 147 -19.52 5.91 -31.78
C SER A 147 -20.44 7.05 -32.25
N THR A 148 -20.39 8.21 -31.58
CA THR A 148 -21.24 9.36 -31.93
C THR A 148 -20.89 9.91 -33.31
N LYS A 149 -21.91 9.99 -34.19
CA LYS A 149 -21.76 10.53 -35.54
C LYS A 149 -21.92 12.06 -35.52
N GLY A 150 -20.96 12.80 -36.07
CA GLY A 150 -21.00 14.25 -36.22
C GLY A 150 -19.68 14.82 -36.72
N ASP A 151 -19.75 15.90 -37.50
CA ASP A 151 -18.56 16.55 -38.07
C ASP A 151 -17.82 17.37 -36.99
N PRO A 152 -16.54 17.06 -36.67
CA PRO A 152 -15.74 17.87 -35.76
C PRO A 152 -15.54 19.31 -36.23
N ALA A 153 -15.68 19.57 -37.54
CA ALA A 153 -15.39 20.85 -38.16
C ALA A 153 -16.56 21.87 -38.12
N ASN A 154 -17.61 21.63 -37.32
CA ASN A 154 -18.75 22.54 -37.23
C ASN A 154 -18.43 23.81 -36.40
N ALA A 155 -17.64 24.70 -37.00
CA ALA A 155 -17.29 26.02 -36.50
C ALA A 155 -18.02 27.16 -37.25
N GLU A 156 -19.11 26.84 -37.95
CA GLU A 156 -19.89 27.83 -38.70
C GLU A 156 -20.41 28.94 -37.79
N GLN A 157 -20.31 30.20 -38.25
CA GLN A 157 -20.79 31.40 -37.55
C GLN A 157 -20.12 31.68 -36.19
N LYS A 158 -18.92 31.15 -35.94
CA LYS A 158 -18.14 31.41 -34.73
C LYS A 158 -17.05 32.46 -34.96
N LEU A 159 -16.67 33.16 -33.89
CA LEU A 159 -15.48 34.01 -33.91
C LEU A 159 -14.24 33.11 -33.99
N ARG A 160 -13.36 33.38 -34.95
CA ARG A 160 -12.12 32.64 -35.15
C ARG A 160 -10.90 33.50 -34.79
N PRO A 161 -9.78 32.89 -34.36
CA PRO A 161 -8.52 33.61 -34.29
C PRO A 161 -7.98 33.88 -35.71
N ASP A 162 -7.08 34.86 -35.81
CA ASP A 162 -6.35 35.09 -37.06
C ASP A 162 -5.24 34.04 -37.24
N HIS A 163 -4.57 33.68 -36.14
CA HIS A 163 -3.42 32.78 -36.15
C HIS A 163 -3.49 31.77 -35.01
N ILE A 164 -3.01 30.55 -35.26
CA ILE A 164 -2.65 29.58 -34.22
C ILE A 164 -1.13 29.50 -34.18
N ARG A 165 -0.54 29.65 -32.99
CA ARG A 165 0.91 29.62 -32.78
C ARG A 165 1.29 28.92 -31.49
N GLU A 166 2.50 28.40 -31.44
CA GLU A 166 3.06 27.82 -30.21
C GLU A 166 3.17 28.86 -29.08
N TRP A 167 2.72 28.46 -27.88
CA TRP A 167 2.87 29.25 -26.66
C TRP A 167 4.23 29.00 -25.98
N THR A 168 5.29 29.60 -26.54
CA THR A 168 6.69 29.29 -26.20
C THR A 168 7.12 29.59 -24.75
N ASN A 169 6.49 30.55 -24.06
CA ASN A 169 6.79 30.88 -22.66
C ASN A 169 6.04 30.03 -21.62
N PHE A 170 5.00 29.29 -22.03
CA PHE A 170 4.15 28.52 -21.10
C PHE A 170 4.94 27.55 -20.20
N PRO A 171 5.91 26.73 -20.71
CA PRO A 171 6.66 25.81 -19.86
C PRO A 171 7.43 26.52 -18.74
N ARG A 172 7.98 27.71 -19.03
CA ARG A 172 8.72 28.51 -18.04
C ARG A 172 7.78 29.10 -16.98
N GLU A 173 6.59 29.53 -17.38
CA GLU A 173 5.57 30.03 -16.46
C GLU A 173 5.03 28.92 -15.56
N GLN A 174 4.74 27.76 -16.14
CA GLN A 174 4.31 26.57 -15.40
C GLN A 174 5.36 26.10 -14.39
N ALA A 175 6.65 26.09 -14.78
CA ALA A 175 7.75 25.71 -13.88
C ALA A 175 7.87 26.64 -12.65
N LYS A 176 7.55 27.93 -12.79
CA LYS A 176 7.53 28.87 -11.63
C LYS A 176 6.43 28.51 -10.64
N ILE A 177 5.25 28.12 -11.13
CA ILE A 177 4.13 27.68 -10.29
C ILE A 177 4.51 26.41 -9.53
N TRP A 178 5.06 25.42 -10.24
CA TRP A 178 5.54 24.18 -9.62
C TRP A 178 6.64 24.42 -8.59
N LYS A 179 7.59 25.31 -8.88
CA LYS A 179 8.63 25.67 -7.92
C LYS A 179 8.03 26.26 -6.64
N ALA A 180 7.16 27.26 -6.76
CA ALA A 180 6.50 27.87 -5.61
C ALA A 180 5.70 26.85 -4.78
N LEU A 181 5.08 25.86 -5.44
CA LEU A 181 4.37 24.79 -4.77
C LEU A 181 5.31 23.80 -4.08
N MET A 182 6.38 23.37 -4.75
CA MET A 182 7.34 22.38 -4.23
C MET A 182 8.24 22.92 -3.10
N ASP A 183 8.49 24.23 -3.09
CA ASP A 183 9.25 24.89 -2.03
C ASP A 183 8.44 25.00 -0.71
N ALA A 184 7.14 24.66 -0.70
CA ALA A 184 6.30 24.68 0.48
C ALA A 184 6.22 23.31 1.17
N ASP A 185 6.29 23.28 2.51
CA ASP A 185 6.18 22.05 3.32
C ASP A 185 4.90 21.25 3.03
N PHE A 186 3.85 21.93 2.54
CA PHE A 186 2.57 21.37 2.10
C PHE A 186 2.71 20.12 1.23
N VAL A 187 3.72 20.03 0.35
CA VAL A 187 3.86 18.88 -0.56
C VAL A 187 4.29 17.61 0.15
N THR A 188 4.86 17.72 1.35
CA THR A 188 5.25 16.59 2.20
C THR A 188 4.12 16.16 3.15
N GLU A 189 3.11 17.00 3.33
CA GLU A 189 1.96 16.74 4.19
C GLU A 189 0.95 15.81 3.50
N ARG A 190 0.26 15.00 4.31
CA ARG A 190 -0.67 13.95 3.86
C ARG A 190 -2.12 14.43 3.87
N HIS A 191 -2.50 15.22 2.87
CA HIS A 191 -3.83 15.84 2.77
C HIS A 191 -4.83 15.11 1.87
N PHE A 192 -4.34 14.20 1.02
CA PHE A 192 -5.10 13.72 -0.13
C PHE A 192 -5.61 12.30 0.04
N THR A 193 -6.54 11.93 -0.83
CA THR A 193 -7.24 10.64 -0.79
C THR A 193 -6.25 9.46 -0.66
N PRO A 194 -6.50 8.49 0.24
CA PRO A 194 -5.67 7.31 0.39
C PRO A 194 -5.51 6.51 -0.90
N LEU A 195 -4.37 5.83 -1.04
CA LEU A 195 -4.03 5.06 -2.23
C LEU A 195 -5.08 3.98 -2.55
N LEU A 196 -5.54 3.25 -1.53
CA LEU A 196 -6.54 2.19 -1.67
C LEU A 196 -7.83 2.71 -2.33
N VAL A 197 -8.27 3.91 -1.97
CA VAL A 197 -9.50 4.51 -2.52
C VAL A 197 -9.32 4.94 -3.98
N LEU A 198 -8.13 5.43 -4.35
CA LEU A 198 -7.83 5.77 -5.74
C LEU A 198 -7.71 4.52 -6.62
N GLU A 199 -7.13 3.45 -6.10
CA GLU A 199 -7.08 2.16 -6.79
C GLU A 199 -8.48 1.62 -7.07
N ASP A 200 -9.37 1.66 -6.07
CA ASP A 200 -10.74 1.16 -6.19
C ASP A 200 -11.55 1.98 -7.21
N ASN A 201 -11.48 3.31 -7.14
CA ASN A 201 -12.09 4.20 -8.14
C ASN A 201 -11.61 3.88 -9.57
N GLY A 202 -10.33 3.50 -9.73
CA GLY A 202 -9.77 3.11 -11.01
C GLY A 202 -10.37 1.83 -11.59
N LYS A 203 -10.78 0.88 -10.73
CA LYS A 203 -11.43 -0.38 -11.16
C LYS A 203 -12.80 -0.11 -11.77
N ASP A 204 -13.55 0.82 -11.21
CA ASP A 204 -14.86 1.22 -11.74
C ASP A 204 -14.76 1.95 -13.09
N LEU A 205 -13.78 2.85 -13.21
CA LEU A 205 -13.57 3.63 -14.44
C LEU A 205 -13.20 2.75 -15.64
N ARG A 206 -12.39 1.71 -15.43
CA ARG A 206 -11.95 0.79 -16.50
C ARG A 206 -13.05 -0.07 -17.09
N GLN A 207 -14.24 -0.10 -16.49
CA GLN A 207 -15.38 -0.86 -17.01
C GLN A 207 -16.09 -0.16 -18.17
N ARG A 208 -15.74 1.10 -18.48
CA ARG A 208 -16.41 1.90 -19.52
C ARG A 208 -15.41 2.31 -20.60
N SER A 209 -15.74 2.00 -21.86
CA SER A 209 -15.00 2.51 -23.02
C SER A 209 -15.52 3.90 -23.41
N LEU A 210 -14.61 4.77 -23.86
CA LEU A 210 -14.96 6.10 -24.34
C LEU A 210 -15.47 6.04 -25.78
N SER A 211 -16.76 6.28 -25.97
CA SER A 211 -17.41 6.26 -27.28
C SER A 211 -17.96 7.62 -27.73
N SER A 212 -18.00 8.61 -26.81
CA SER A 212 -18.65 9.90 -27.00
C SER A 212 -18.01 11.02 -26.17
N GLU A 213 -18.33 12.27 -26.49
CA GLU A 213 -17.95 13.44 -25.67
C GLU A 213 -18.54 13.38 -24.26
N LEU A 214 -19.71 12.77 -24.10
CA LEU A 214 -20.34 12.61 -22.79
C LEU A 214 -19.56 11.61 -21.92
N ASP A 215 -19.12 10.50 -22.50
CA ASP A 215 -18.27 9.52 -21.81
C ASP A 215 -16.94 10.15 -21.41
N LEU A 216 -16.32 10.92 -22.32
CA LEU A 216 -15.10 11.66 -22.03
C LEU A 216 -15.32 12.67 -20.89
N GLY A 217 -16.43 13.41 -20.90
CA GLY A 217 -16.78 14.32 -19.81
C GLY A 217 -16.95 13.61 -18.46
N TYR A 218 -17.55 12.41 -18.43
CA TYR A 218 -17.62 11.61 -17.20
C TYR A 218 -16.23 11.16 -16.72
N PHE A 219 -15.37 10.75 -17.66
CA PHE A 219 -14.01 10.35 -17.36
C PHE A 219 -13.21 11.53 -16.79
N GLU A 220 -13.13 12.65 -17.51
CA GLU A 220 -12.43 13.87 -17.10
C GLU A 220 -12.93 14.39 -15.75
N ARG A 221 -14.24 14.33 -15.51
CA ARG A 221 -14.80 14.69 -14.19
C ARG A 221 -14.21 13.87 -13.05
N GLN A 222 -14.05 12.56 -13.26
CA GLN A 222 -13.57 11.63 -12.24
C GLN A 222 -12.05 11.62 -12.11
N THR A 223 -11.31 11.80 -13.21
CA THR A 223 -9.85 11.68 -13.24
C THR A 223 -9.13 13.01 -13.09
N VAL A 224 -9.74 14.11 -13.54
CA VAL A 224 -9.14 15.45 -13.53
C VAL A 224 -9.94 16.40 -12.65
N GLU A 225 -11.21 16.70 -12.97
CA GLU A 225 -11.94 17.82 -12.35
C GLU A 225 -12.06 17.66 -10.83
N MET A 226 -12.52 16.51 -10.35
CA MET A 226 -12.64 16.23 -8.91
C MET A 226 -11.29 16.19 -8.19
N ARG A 227 -10.22 15.78 -8.89
CA ARG A 227 -8.87 15.66 -8.31
C ARG A 227 -8.23 17.04 -8.17
N VAL A 228 -8.33 17.86 -9.20
CA VAL A 228 -7.92 19.26 -9.18
C VAL A 228 -8.71 20.04 -8.13
N ALA A 229 -10.03 19.84 -8.03
CA ALA A 229 -10.85 20.45 -6.98
C ALA A 229 -10.37 20.10 -5.58
N SER A 230 -10.07 18.82 -5.34
CA SER A 230 -9.48 18.39 -4.07
C SER A 230 -8.14 19.09 -3.77
N VAL A 231 -7.27 19.22 -4.77
CA VAL A 231 -5.98 19.92 -4.64
C VAL A 231 -6.17 21.40 -4.31
N ILE A 232 -6.95 22.14 -5.10
CA ILE A 232 -7.21 23.57 -4.88
C ILE A 232 -7.84 23.82 -3.52
N LYS A 233 -8.78 22.96 -3.09
CA LYS A 233 -9.41 23.06 -1.77
C LYS A 233 -8.42 22.92 -0.63
N GLN A 234 -7.41 22.06 -0.74
CA GLN A 234 -6.36 21.94 0.28
C GLN A 234 -5.37 23.10 0.21
N LEU A 235 -4.98 23.54 -0.99
CA LEU A 235 -4.13 24.72 -1.18
C LEU A 235 -4.76 25.99 -0.58
N HIS A 236 -6.08 26.17 -0.74
CA HIS A 236 -6.80 27.31 -0.18
C HIS A 236 -6.79 27.36 1.36
N LYS A 237 -6.68 26.21 2.03
CA LYS A 237 -6.54 26.16 3.50
C LYS A 237 -5.16 26.62 3.98
N ASN A 238 -4.13 26.48 3.13
CA ASN A 238 -2.78 26.95 3.41
C ASN A 238 -2.68 28.45 3.07
N THR A 239 -2.58 29.30 4.09
CA THR A 239 -2.60 30.77 3.93
C THR A 239 -1.52 31.29 2.96
N PRO A 240 -0.21 30.92 3.10
CA PRO A 240 0.82 31.34 2.15
C PRO A 240 0.51 30.96 0.69
N LEU A 241 0.08 29.72 0.43
CA LEU A 241 -0.20 29.24 -0.93
C LEU A 241 -1.48 29.88 -1.49
N ARG A 242 -2.50 30.08 -0.66
CA ARG A 242 -3.72 30.80 -1.03
C ARG A 242 -3.42 32.20 -1.52
N GLU A 243 -2.59 32.95 -0.79
CA GLU A 243 -2.20 34.31 -1.16
C GLU A 243 -1.33 34.34 -2.41
N THR A 244 -0.35 33.42 -2.49
CA THR A 244 0.56 33.29 -3.63
C THR A 244 -0.19 33.03 -4.94
N PHE A 245 -1.17 32.13 -4.92
CA PHE A 245 -1.96 31.76 -6.10
C PHE A 245 -3.31 32.48 -6.22
N GLN A 246 -3.60 33.42 -5.32
CA GLN A 246 -4.83 34.21 -5.29
C GLN A 246 -6.11 33.35 -5.34
N LEU A 247 -6.10 32.22 -4.62
CA LEU A 247 -7.23 31.30 -4.57
C LEU A 247 -8.38 31.92 -3.75
N LYS A 248 -9.58 32.00 -4.33
CA LYS A 248 -10.76 32.60 -3.70
C LYS A 248 -11.58 31.61 -2.88
N GLY A 249 -11.37 30.32 -3.11
CA GLY A 249 -12.08 29.24 -2.43
C GLY A 249 -11.81 27.90 -3.11
N ASP A 250 -12.84 27.36 -3.76
CA ASP A 250 -12.78 26.11 -4.51
C ASP A 250 -12.64 26.38 -6.02
N VAL A 251 -12.47 25.33 -6.81
CA VAL A 251 -12.59 25.38 -8.26
C VAL A 251 -13.88 24.68 -8.70
N ALA A 252 -14.63 25.33 -9.59
CA ALA A 252 -15.87 24.78 -10.13
C ALA A 252 -15.77 24.57 -11.63
N PHE A 253 -16.20 23.39 -12.09
CA PHE A 253 -16.32 23.01 -13.50
C PHE A 253 -17.81 23.01 -13.84
N GLU A 254 -18.25 23.93 -14.71
CA GLU A 254 -19.68 24.13 -14.97
C GLU A 254 -19.99 24.17 -16.48
N ASN A 255 -21.05 23.45 -16.89
CA ASN A 255 -21.49 23.27 -18.28
C ASN A 255 -22.65 24.21 -18.71
N HIS A 256 -22.85 25.36 -18.05
CA HIS A 256 -23.97 26.24 -18.37
C HIS A 256 -23.54 27.71 -18.44
N ALA A 257 -23.34 28.19 -19.66
CA ALA A 257 -23.01 29.58 -19.99
C ALA A 257 -24.09 30.62 -19.70
N ASN A 258 -25.26 30.25 -19.14
CA ASN A 258 -26.20 31.23 -18.59
C ASN A 258 -25.57 32.11 -17.48
N THR A 259 -24.40 31.71 -16.96
CA THR A 259 -23.60 32.42 -15.96
C THR A 259 -22.42 33.23 -16.54
N LEU A 260 -22.21 33.20 -17.86
CA LEU A 260 -21.21 34.06 -18.53
C LEU A 260 -21.77 35.44 -18.91
N THR A 261 -23.09 35.62 -18.85
CA THR A 261 -23.75 36.92 -18.95
C THR A 261 -23.93 37.54 -17.58
N ASP A 262 -23.41 38.76 -17.42
CA ASP A 262 -23.47 39.64 -16.27
C ASP A 262 -24.82 39.55 -15.51
N GLU A 263 -24.82 39.23 -14.20
CA GLU A 263 -26.02 39.07 -13.37
C GLU A 263 -26.94 40.31 -13.40
N ARG A 264 -26.39 41.47 -13.76
CA ARG A 264 -27.12 42.73 -13.94
C ARG A 264 -28.21 42.65 -15.02
N ILE A 265 -28.07 41.77 -16.01
CA ILE A 265 -29.07 41.57 -17.08
C ILE A 265 -30.24 40.70 -16.59
N LEU A 266 -30.01 39.78 -15.63
CA LEU A 266 -31.04 38.88 -15.11
C LEU A 266 -32.04 39.58 -14.19
N VAL A 267 -31.62 40.62 -13.46
CA VAL A 267 -32.51 41.41 -12.59
C VAL A 267 -33.59 42.15 -13.40
N THR A 268 -33.28 42.53 -14.65
CA THR A 268 -34.26 43.17 -15.53
C THR A 268 -35.35 42.19 -16.00
N ASP A 269 -35.03 40.91 -16.15
CA ASP A 269 -35.96 39.89 -16.66
C ASP A 269 -36.90 39.33 -15.57
N MET A 270 -36.46 39.31 -14.30
CA MET A 270 -37.31 38.96 -13.15
C MET A 270 -38.47 39.93 -12.92
N SER A 271 -38.34 41.18 -13.39
CA SER A 271 -39.40 42.20 -13.31
C SER A 271 -40.59 41.90 -14.24
N SER A 272 -40.44 40.95 -15.17
CA SER A 272 -41.47 40.56 -16.15
C SER A 272 -42.32 39.36 -15.73
N LEU A 273 -41.98 38.67 -14.63
CA LEU A 273 -42.70 37.51 -14.13
C LEU A 273 -43.88 37.91 -13.24
N SER A 274 -44.89 38.54 -13.84
CA SER A 274 -46.20 38.68 -13.20
C SER A 274 -47.06 37.44 -13.49
N LEU A 275 -47.26 36.59 -12.47
CA LEU A 275 -48.23 35.49 -12.50
C LEU A 275 -49.66 36.04 -12.45
N LYS A 276 -50.17 36.57 -13.56
CA LYS A 276 -51.62 36.64 -13.77
C LYS A 276 -52.10 35.28 -14.25
N THR A 277 -52.79 34.58 -13.36
CA THR A 277 -53.48 33.31 -13.58
C THR A 277 -54.46 33.43 -14.75
N GLY A 278 -54.05 32.95 -15.93
CA GLY A 278 -54.93 32.64 -17.06
C GLY A 278 -55.03 31.12 -17.25
N PRO A 279 -56.11 30.60 -17.88
CA PRO A 279 -56.44 29.17 -17.80
C PRO A 279 -55.41 28.29 -18.50
N LEU A 280 -55.09 27.17 -17.84
CA LEU A 280 -54.18 26.12 -18.29
C LEU A 280 -54.53 25.63 -19.71
N ARG A 281 -53.69 25.94 -20.70
CA ARG A 281 -53.77 25.31 -22.03
C ARG A 281 -53.27 23.87 -21.94
N ARG A 282 -54.21 22.90 -21.93
CA ARG A 282 -53.93 21.48 -22.15
C ARG A 282 -53.29 21.26 -23.53
N SER A 283 -52.25 20.44 -23.60
CA SER A 283 -51.53 20.12 -24.83
C SER A 283 -52.40 19.28 -25.79
N GLY A 284 -52.43 19.69 -27.06
CA GLY A 284 -53.30 19.16 -28.12
C GLY A 284 -53.00 17.74 -28.62
N ARG A 285 -52.27 16.93 -27.85
CA ARG A 285 -51.90 15.55 -28.25
C ARG A 285 -52.88 14.48 -27.73
N ILE A 286 -53.83 14.84 -26.86
CA ILE A 286 -54.80 13.91 -26.23
C ILE A 286 -56.23 14.08 -26.81
N ALA A 287 -56.48 15.11 -27.63
CA ALA A 287 -57.83 15.41 -28.17
C ALA A 287 -58.08 14.84 -29.59
N ALA A 288 -57.32 13.85 -30.04
CA ALA A 288 -57.48 13.22 -31.37
C ALA A 288 -58.23 11.87 -31.34
N LYS A 289 -59.03 11.62 -30.29
CA LYS A 289 -59.90 10.44 -30.17
C LYS A 289 -61.23 10.78 -29.49
N SER A 290 -61.99 11.69 -30.08
CA SER A 290 -63.44 11.79 -29.87
C SER A 290 -64.04 12.57 -31.03
N GLY A 291 -64.57 11.84 -32.01
CA GLY A 291 -65.29 12.41 -33.14
C GLY A 291 -66.63 13.01 -32.73
N GLY A 292 -67.10 14.01 -33.49
CA GLY A 292 -68.46 14.55 -33.35
C GLY A 292 -68.61 15.98 -33.88
N THR A 293 -68.86 16.08 -35.19
CA THR A 293 -69.72 17.04 -35.93
C THR A 293 -70.03 18.47 -35.45
N SER A 294 -70.01 19.40 -36.44
CA SER A 294 -70.69 20.71 -36.59
C SER A 294 -70.07 21.94 -35.88
N SER A 295 -70.08 23.18 -36.37
CA SER A 295 -70.27 23.85 -37.68
C SER A 295 -69.95 25.35 -37.50
N LEU A 296 -69.23 25.95 -38.46
CA LEU A 296 -69.19 27.35 -38.96
C LEU A 296 -69.35 28.62 -38.06
N SER A 297 -68.55 29.63 -38.46
CA SER A 297 -68.67 31.11 -38.29
C SER A 297 -68.04 31.72 -37.02
N ALA A 298 -67.46 32.93 -36.99
CA ALA A 298 -67.31 34.03 -37.94
C ALA A 298 -66.03 34.84 -37.59
N ALA A 299 -65.53 35.60 -38.57
CA ALA A 299 -64.37 36.48 -38.48
C ALA A 299 -64.62 37.73 -37.60
N THR A 300 -63.58 38.26 -36.95
CA THR A 300 -63.31 39.71 -36.86
C THR A 300 -61.82 39.94 -36.58
N LEU A 301 -61.23 40.79 -37.42
CA LEU A 301 -59.85 41.26 -37.42
C LEU A 301 -59.52 42.09 -36.18
N GLN A 302 -58.34 41.89 -35.60
CA GLN A 302 -57.67 42.93 -34.80
C GLN A 302 -56.18 42.98 -35.14
N GLU A 303 -55.77 44.18 -35.51
CA GLU A 303 -54.48 44.57 -36.06
C GLU A 303 -53.32 44.23 -35.13
N SER A 304 -52.31 43.54 -35.68
CA SER A 304 -51.03 43.32 -35.01
C SER A 304 -50.13 44.54 -35.22
N HIS A 305 -50.00 45.40 -34.22
CA HIS A 305 -48.86 46.30 -34.11
C HIS A 305 -47.58 45.48 -33.91
N GLN A 306 -46.79 45.33 -34.97
CA GLN A 306 -45.45 44.75 -34.94
C GLN A 306 -44.49 45.73 -34.23
N LYS A 307 -44.06 45.39 -33.01
CA LYS A 307 -42.80 45.91 -32.47
C LYS A 307 -41.64 45.18 -33.15
N PRO A 308 -40.50 45.86 -33.43
CA PRO A 308 -39.38 45.26 -34.14
C PRO A 308 -38.84 44.07 -33.34
N ARG A 309 -38.71 42.92 -34.02
CA ARG A 309 -38.04 41.73 -33.51
C ARG A 309 -36.58 42.07 -33.22
N GLN A 310 -36.27 42.37 -31.97
CA GLN A 310 -34.89 42.22 -31.49
C GLN A 310 -34.49 40.76 -31.74
N GLN A 311 -33.42 40.59 -32.53
CA GLN A 311 -32.77 39.29 -32.72
C GLN A 311 -32.40 38.75 -31.35
N ARG A 312 -33.12 37.71 -30.89
CA ARG A 312 -32.68 36.92 -29.74
C ARG A 312 -31.35 36.31 -30.12
N LEU A 313 -30.28 36.76 -29.49
CA LEU A 313 -28.99 36.08 -29.47
C LEU A 313 -29.27 34.60 -29.17
N ALA A 314 -28.76 33.72 -30.02
CA ALA A 314 -28.95 32.29 -29.92
C ALA A 314 -28.57 31.84 -28.51
N ARG A 315 -29.46 31.09 -27.84
CA ARG A 315 -29.18 30.53 -26.52
C ARG A 315 -27.87 29.72 -26.60
N PRO A 316 -26.93 29.90 -25.64
CA PRO A 316 -25.72 29.10 -25.60
C PRO A 316 -26.09 27.60 -25.50
N LYS A 317 -25.49 26.77 -26.36
CA LYS A 317 -25.72 25.31 -26.38
C LYS A 317 -25.09 24.66 -25.14
N ALA A 318 -25.62 23.50 -24.76
CA ALA A 318 -25.30 22.73 -23.55
C ALA A 318 -23.89 22.08 -23.52
N ASP A 319 -22.94 22.63 -24.28
CA ASP A 319 -21.58 22.11 -24.50
C ASP A 319 -20.51 23.15 -24.11
N GLN A 320 -20.85 24.13 -23.27
CA GLN A 320 -19.97 25.24 -22.89
C GLN A 320 -19.47 25.04 -21.47
N PHE A 321 -18.28 24.45 -21.34
CA PHE A 321 -17.62 24.25 -20.06
C PHE A 321 -16.69 25.41 -19.73
N CYS A 322 -16.82 25.96 -18.53
CA CYS A 322 -15.90 26.95 -17.99
C CYS A 322 -15.48 26.55 -16.59
N VAL A 323 -14.20 26.79 -16.28
CA VAL A 323 -13.60 26.58 -14.98
C VAL A 323 -13.56 27.91 -14.23
N TYR A 324 -13.93 27.90 -12.95
CA TYR A 324 -14.04 29.10 -12.14
C TYR A 324 -13.26 28.97 -10.85
N ASN A 325 -12.52 30.03 -10.49
CA ASN A 325 -12.03 30.26 -9.14
C ASN A 325 -13.20 30.81 -8.31
N LYS A 326 -13.77 29.96 -7.45
CA LYS A 326 -15.07 30.18 -6.79
C LYS A 326 -14.87 30.42 -5.29
N GLY A 327 -15.10 31.66 -4.86
CA GLY A 327 -15.23 32.03 -3.46
C GLY A 327 -16.67 31.95 -2.95
N SER A 328 -16.90 32.41 -1.72
CA SER A 328 -18.22 32.42 -1.09
C SER A 328 -19.22 33.36 -1.77
N SER A 329 -18.74 34.44 -2.36
CA SER A 329 -19.55 35.50 -2.99
C SER A 329 -19.01 35.95 -4.35
N GLU A 330 -17.82 35.50 -4.74
CA GLU A 330 -17.17 35.87 -6.00
C GLU A 330 -16.93 34.62 -6.83
N ARG A 331 -17.10 34.76 -8.14
CA ARG A 331 -16.85 33.69 -9.10
C ARG A 331 -16.09 34.26 -10.29
N ILE A 332 -14.82 33.92 -10.38
CA ILE A 332 -13.92 34.47 -11.41
C ILE A 332 -13.67 33.36 -12.45
N PRO A 333 -14.02 33.58 -13.73
CA PRO A 333 -13.72 32.60 -14.77
C PRO A 333 -12.20 32.51 -14.99
N ALA A 334 -11.69 31.29 -15.07
CA ALA A 334 -10.26 30.99 -15.22
C ALA A 334 -9.91 30.58 -16.65
N PHE A 335 -10.58 29.55 -17.17
CA PHE A 335 -10.39 29.07 -18.55
C PHE A 335 -11.62 28.33 -19.09
N ILE A 336 -11.75 28.32 -20.41
CA ILE A 336 -12.76 27.54 -21.14
C ILE A 336 -12.28 26.11 -21.35
N VAL A 337 -13.19 25.14 -21.31
CA VAL A 337 -12.90 23.73 -21.64
C VAL A 337 -13.74 23.30 -22.84
N GLU A 338 -13.12 22.61 -23.78
CA GLU A 338 -13.79 21.98 -24.92
C GLU A 338 -13.34 20.52 -25.00
N TYR A 339 -14.29 19.60 -24.85
CA TYR A 339 -14.06 18.16 -24.98
C TYR A 339 -14.35 17.69 -26.40
N LYS A 340 -13.41 16.96 -27.02
CA LYS A 340 -13.63 16.27 -28.30
C LYS A 340 -13.37 14.79 -28.17
N ALA A 341 -14.33 14.01 -28.62
CA ALA A 341 -14.21 12.56 -28.60
C ALA A 341 -13.01 12.09 -29.47
N PRO A 342 -12.28 11.03 -29.07
CA PRO A 342 -11.04 10.61 -29.74
C PRO A 342 -11.20 10.28 -31.23
N HIS A 343 -12.37 9.79 -31.65
CA HIS A 343 -12.66 9.49 -33.06
C HIS A 343 -12.90 10.75 -33.91
N LYS A 344 -13.24 11.88 -33.27
CA LYS A 344 -13.47 13.19 -33.91
C LYS A 344 -12.21 14.04 -33.97
N LEU A 345 -11.33 13.93 -32.98
CA LEU A 345 -10.02 14.57 -32.96
C LEU A 345 -8.95 13.56 -32.50
N SER A 346 -8.52 12.72 -33.43
CA SER A 346 -7.52 11.69 -33.11
C SER A 346 -6.10 12.25 -32.98
N LEU A 347 -5.21 11.47 -32.37
CA LEU A 347 -3.78 11.81 -32.28
C LEU A 347 -3.14 12.04 -33.66
N ALA A 348 -3.62 11.36 -34.71
CA ALA A 348 -3.15 11.58 -36.07
C ALA A 348 -3.52 12.99 -36.58
N HIS A 349 -4.76 13.45 -36.31
CA HIS A 349 -5.16 14.82 -36.65
C HIS A 349 -4.31 15.86 -35.93
N ILE A 350 -4.03 15.65 -34.63
CA ILE A 350 -3.21 16.58 -33.84
C ILE A 350 -1.78 16.61 -34.38
N LYS A 351 -1.14 15.45 -34.57
CA LYS A 351 0.25 15.38 -35.05
C LYS A 351 0.44 15.96 -36.46
N ALA A 352 -0.52 15.74 -37.36
CA ALA A 352 -0.44 16.24 -38.74
C ALA A 352 -0.97 17.68 -38.90
N GLY A 353 -1.87 18.11 -38.01
CA GLY A 353 -2.63 19.34 -38.16
C GLY A 353 -2.22 20.47 -37.21
N LEU A 354 -1.76 20.18 -35.99
CA LEU A 354 -1.41 21.23 -35.02
C LEU A 354 -0.02 21.80 -35.30
N MET A 355 -0.01 23.00 -35.89
CA MET A 355 1.20 23.77 -36.17
C MET A 355 0.86 25.24 -36.31
N ASP A 356 1.89 26.07 -36.43
CA ASP A 356 1.73 27.48 -36.77
C ASP A 356 0.97 27.62 -38.09
N MET A 357 -0.17 28.33 -38.05
CA MET A 357 -1.03 28.51 -39.22
C MET A 357 -1.74 29.86 -39.20
N ASP A 358 -1.90 30.43 -40.40
CA ASP A 358 -2.84 31.51 -40.70
C ASP A 358 -4.19 30.90 -41.09
N LEU A 359 -5.26 31.26 -40.37
CA LEU A 359 -6.56 30.62 -40.59
C LEU A 359 -7.21 31.05 -41.91
N ASP A 360 -6.82 32.17 -42.50
CA ASP A 360 -7.38 32.58 -43.81
C ASP A 360 -6.98 31.63 -44.95
N ASP A 361 -5.81 31.01 -44.83
CA ASP A 361 -5.32 30.02 -45.79
C ASP A 361 -5.94 28.64 -45.59
N ILE A 362 -6.34 28.32 -44.34
CA ILE A 362 -6.84 26.99 -43.95
C ILE A 362 -8.36 26.85 -44.14
N VAL A 363 -9.11 27.93 -43.99
CA VAL A 363 -10.59 27.90 -44.08
C VAL A 363 -11.08 27.72 -45.53
N ARG A 364 -10.22 28.02 -46.53
CA ARG A 364 -10.57 27.91 -47.95
C ARG A 364 -10.45 26.46 -48.43
N LEU A 365 -11.60 25.84 -48.76
CA LEU A 365 -11.66 24.53 -49.39
C LEU A 365 -10.94 24.54 -50.75
N GLN A 366 -9.99 23.61 -50.94
CA GLN A 366 -9.31 23.39 -52.22
C GLN A 366 -9.78 22.07 -52.88
N GLU A 367 -9.77 21.98 -54.21
CA GLU A 367 -10.27 20.79 -54.93
C GLU A 367 -9.40 19.53 -54.74
N ASN A 368 -8.10 19.70 -54.42
CA ASN A 368 -7.13 18.61 -54.23
C ASN A 368 -6.41 18.73 -52.89
N GLU A 369 -7.15 18.70 -51.79
CA GLU A 369 -6.56 18.82 -50.45
C GLU A 369 -5.76 17.57 -50.07
N THR A 370 -4.56 17.80 -49.54
CA THR A 370 -3.78 16.73 -48.94
C THR A 370 -4.40 16.33 -47.59
N PRO A 371 -4.16 15.10 -47.10
CA PRO A 371 -4.60 14.68 -45.77
C PRO A 371 -4.16 15.63 -44.64
N GLU A 372 -2.98 16.26 -44.77
CA GLU A 372 -2.47 17.24 -43.81
C GLU A 372 -3.31 18.52 -43.80
N MET A 373 -3.73 19.02 -44.96
CA MET A 373 -4.62 20.19 -45.05
C MET A 373 -5.97 19.92 -44.39
N ILE A 374 -6.52 18.72 -44.59
CA ILE A 374 -7.75 18.28 -43.93
C ILE A 374 -7.54 18.25 -42.41
N CYS A 375 -6.44 17.67 -41.93
CA CYS A 375 -6.12 17.61 -40.50
C CYS A 375 -5.96 19.02 -39.89
N ARG A 376 -5.26 19.94 -40.57
CA ARG A 376 -5.11 21.34 -40.14
C ARG A 376 -6.47 22.01 -39.99
N ARG A 377 -7.36 21.84 -40.96
CA ARG A 377 -8.71 22.43 -40.90
C ARG A 377 -9.53 21.86 -39.75
N VAL A 378 -9.47 20.55 -39.50
CA VAL A 378 -10.14 19.92 -38.36
C VAL A 378 -9.64 20.52 -37.04
N VAL A 379 -8.31 20.58 -36.84
CA VAL A 379 -7.70 21.17 -35.64
C VAL A 379 -8.08 22.65 -35.49
N ALA A 380 -8.01 23.44 -36.57
CA ALA A 380 -8.38 24.85 -36.57
C ALA A 380 -9.85 25.07 -36.22
N ALA A 381 -10.76 24.22 -36.71
CA ALA A 381 -12.19 24.30 -36.41
C ALA A 381 -12.47 23.99 -34.93
N VAL A 382 -11.81 22.99 -34.35
CA VAL A 382 -11.94 22.67 -32.92
C VAL A 382 -11.40 23.82 -32.05
N ILE A 383 -10.21 24.35 -32.37
CA ILE A 383 -9.64 25.50 -31.63
C ILE A 383 -10.54 26.74 -31.77
N THR A 384 -11.09 26.99 -32.96
CA THR A 384 -12.05 28.08 -33.22
C THR A 384 -13.28 27.97 -32.33
N GLN A 385 -13.76 26.75 -32.06
CA GLN A 385 -14.88 26.54 -31.15
C GLN A 385 -14.55 27.03 -29.72
N ALA A 386 -13.42 26.61 -29.15
CA ALA A 386 -13.00 27.05 -27.83
C ALA A 386 -12.70 28.57 -27.80
N TYR A 387 -12.02 29.08 -28.82
CA TYR A 387 -11.69 30.51 -28.97
C TYR A 387 -12.94 31.40 -29.01
N SER A 388 -13.98 30.99 -29.74
CA SER A 388 -15.22 31.74 -29.79
C SER A 388 -15.87 31.90 -28.41
N TYR A 389 -15.76 30.88 -27.56
CA TYR A 389 -16.24 30.94 -26.18
C TYR A 389 -15.34 31.80 -25.29
N MET A 390 -14.02 31.71 -25.48
CA MET A 390 -13.04 32.57 -24.80
C MET A 390 -13.33 34.05 -25.05
N VAL A 391 -13.55 34.45 -26.31
CA VAL A 391 -13.88 35.84 -26.67
C VAL A 391 -15.24 36.25 -26.09
N THR A 392 -16.25 35.38 -26.20
CA THR A 392 -17.60 35.67 -25.67
C THR A 392 -17.59 35.84 -24.14
N GLY A 393 -16.78 35.04 -23.43
CA GLY A 393 -16.64 35.10 -21.97
C GLY A 393 -15.60 36.12 -21.47
N GLY A 394 -14.81 36.74 -22.35
CA GLY A 394 -13.71 37.62 -21.97
C GLY A 394 -12.55 36.90 -21.26
N ILE A 395 -12.31 35.63 -21.60
CA ILE A 395 -11.36 34.75 -20.91
C ILE A 395 -10.14 34.51 -21.81
N PRO A 396 -8.91 34.74 -21.33
CA PRO A 396 -7.71 34.62 -22.16
C PRO A 396 -7.18 33.20 -22.32
N PHE A 397 -7.69 32.22 -21.56
CA PHE A 397 -7.18 30.85 -21.54
C PHE A 397 -8.25 29.81 -21.88
N GLY A 398 -7.80 28.73 -22.51
CA GLY A 398 -8.64 27.59 -22.88
C GLY A 398 -7.88 26.28 -22.78
N TYR A 399 -8.61 25.20 -22.57
CA TYR A 399 -8.14 23.82 -22.50
C TYR A 399 -8.96 22.96 -23.47
N LEU A 400 -8.27 22.23 -24.34
CA LEU A 400 -8.88 21.27 -25.25
C LEU A 400 -8.43 19.88 -24.82
N SER A 401 -9.38 18.95 -24.69
CA SER A 401 -9.12 17.56 -24.32
C SER A 401 -9.84 16.57 -25.20
#